data_AF-A0A2C6BKM5-F1
#
_entry.id   AF-A0A2C6BKM5-F1
#
_cell.length_a   1.000
_cell.length_b   1.000
_cell.length_c   1.000
_cell.angle_alpha   90.00
_cell.angle_beta   90.00
_cell.angle_gamma   90.00
#
_symmetry.space_group_name_H-M   'P 1'
#
loop_
_entity.id
_entity.type
_entity.pdbx_description
1 polymer ?
#
loop_
_entity_poly.entity_id
_entity_poly.type
_entity_poly.pdbx_seq_one_letter_code
_entity_poly.pdbx_strand_id
1 'polypeptide(L)'
;MIFLHHITHINNLENILKNGLKSRLEKYSMKYFLYHPISSYCMEFDNLEDFSAKFKSEKERLKREYDFDYNNQEVKEFRMSEILILKNILFLDSDWSIIVYSEESFKKVKELLEKYQNDYANVKILIKPDFF
;
A
#
# COMPACT_ATOMS: atom_id res chain seq x y z
N MET A 1 11.22 5.16 0.76
CA MET A 1 10.32 4.26 0.01
C MET A 1 9.36 3.67 1.02
N ILE A 2 8.08 4.04 0.95
CA ILE A 2 7.05 3.57 1.86
C ILE A 2 6.31 2.45 1.13
N PHE A 3 6.14 1.33 1.82
CA PHE A 3 5.66 0.09 1.24
C PHE A 3 4.17 -0.05 1.56
N LEU A 4 3.33 -0.05 0.51
CA LEU A 4 1.91 -0.40 0.61
C LEU A 4 1.82 -1.88 0.98
N HIS A 5 1.46 -2.17 2.24
CA HIS A 5 1.04 -3.50 2.65
C HIS A 5 -0.47 -3.60 2.43
N HIS A 6 -0.89 -4.61 1.66
CA HIS A 6 -2.26 -4.97 1.30
C HIS A 6 -2.97 -4.18 0.17
N ILE A 7 -2.57 -4.47 -1.08
CA ILE A 7 -3.54 -4.61 -2.19
C ILE A 7 -3.55 -6.11 -2.56
N THR A 8 -4.23 -6.93 -1.75
CA THR A 8 -4.00 -8.39 -1.73
C THR A 8 -4.54 -9.19 -2.92
N HIS A 9 -5.12 -8.58 -3.95
CA HIS A 9 -5.65 -9.33 -5.09
C HIS A 9 -5.42 -8.62 -6.42
N ILE A 10 -4.83 -9.31 -7.40
CA ILE A 10 -4.69 -8.82 -8.78
C ILE A 10 -6.04 -8.42 -9.40
N ASN A 11 -7.13 -9.05 -8.97
CA ASN A 11 -8.50 -8.70 -9.35
C ASN A 11 -8.90 -7.28 -8.87
N ASN A 12 -8.31 -6.80 -7.76
CA ASN A 12 -8.53 -5.45 -7.28
C ASN A 12 -7.75 -4.43 -8.13
N LEU A 13 -6.59 -4.80 -8.68
CA LEU A 13 -5.83 -3.93 -9.57
C LEU A 13 -6.62 -3.60 -10.84
N GLU A 14 -7.30 -4.57 -11.44
CA GLU A 14 -8.14 -4.30 -12.61
C GLU A 14 -9.29 -3.33 -12.27
N ASN A 15 -9.93 -3.49 -11.12
CA ASN A 15 -10.99 -2.59 -10.68
C ASN A 15 -10.46 -1.18 -10.38
N ILE A 16 -9.25 -1.07 -9.82
CA ILE A 16 -8.56 0.21 -9.59
C ILE A 16 -8.30 0.91 -10.94
N LEU A 17 -7.76 0.19 -11.92
CA LEU A 17 -7.44 0.75 -13.24
C LEU A 17 -8.70 1.18 -14.02
N LYS A 18 -9.79 0.41 -13.93
CA LYS A 18 -11.10 0.74 -14.54
C LYS A 18 -11.69 2.04 -13.97
N ASN A 19 -11.65 2.20 -12.65
CA ASN A 19 -12.24 3.34 -11.96
C ASN A 19 -11.29 4.55 -11.88
N GLY A 20 -9.99 4.32 -12.08
CA GLY A 20 -8.88 5.27 -12.09
C GLY A 20 -8.96 6.39 -13.13
N LEU A 21 -9.81 6.27 -14.16
CA LEU A 21 -9.73 7.07 -15.40
C LEU A 21 -10.38 8.48 -15.36
N LYS A 22 -10.65 9.08 -14.19
CA LYS A 22 -11.29 10.42 -14.12
C LYS A 22 -10.26 11.55 -13.96
N SER A 23 -10.58 12.74 -14.46
CA SER A 23 -9.67 13.90 -14.58
C SER A 23 -8.67 14.11 -13.43
N ARG A 24 -7.40 14.28 -13.81
CA ARG A 24 -6.12 14.53 -13.12
C ARG A 24 -6.07 15.61 -12.00
N LEU A 25 -7.20 16.09 -11.47
CA LEU A 25 -7.29 17.35 -10.71
C LEU A 25 -7.44 17.21 -9.20
N GLU A 26 -7.57 16.00 -8.66
CA GLU A 26 -7.67 15.79 -7.21
C GLU A 26 -6.56 14.85 -6.74
N LYS A 27 -5.48 15.43 -6.23
CA LYS A 27 -4.38 14.69 -5.60
C LYS A 27 -4.96 13.87 -4.44
N TYR A 28 -4.54 12.62 -4.35
CA TYR A 28 -5.11 11.54 -3.55
C TYR A 28 -5.64 11.97 -2.16
N SER A 29 -6.89 11.64 -1.86
CA SER A 29 -7.40 11.69 -0.48
C SER A 29 -7.12 10.34 0.17
N MET A 30 -6.11 10.31 1.03
CA MET A 30 -5.69 9.11 1.75
C MET A 30 -5.81 9.36 3.25
N LYS A 31 -6.13 8.30 4.00
CA LYS A 31 -5.98 8.24 5.45
C LYS A 31 -5.01 7.13 5.80
N TYR A 32 -4.19 7.35 6.80
CA TYR A 32 -3.19 6.39 7.24
C TYR A 32 -3.53 5.95 8.65
N PHE A 33 -3.65 4.64 8.85
CA PHE A 33 -3.97 4.03 10.14
C PHE A 33 -2.77 3.22 10.58
N LEU A 34 -2.13 3.67 11.64
CA LEU A 34 -1.17 2.86 12.38
C LEU A 34 -1.99 1.97 13.32
N TYR A 35 -1.69 0.67 13.29
CA TYR A 35 -2.54 -0.39 13.84
C TYR A 35 -3.87 -0.55 13.08
N HIS A 36 -4.58 -1.66 13.34
CA HIS A 36 -5.87 -1.92 12.71
C HIS A 36 -6.89 -0.80 13.05
N PRO A 37 -7.76 -0.36 12.11
CA PRO A 37 -8.67 0.77 12.33
C PRO A 37 -9.66 0.63 13.50
N ILE A 38 -10.04 -0.59 13.87
CA ILE A 38 -10.93 -0.85 15.03
C ILE A 38 -10.15 -1.14 16.33
N SER A 39 -8.82 -1.07 16.29
CA SER A 39 -7.96 -1.36 17.42
C SER A 39 -8.04 -0.28 18.48
N SER A 40 -7.88 -0.65 19.76
CA SER A 40 -7.66 0.35 20.83
C SER A 40 -6.33 1.08 20.69
N TYR A 41 -5.39 0.54 19.90
CA TYR A 41 -4.08 1.14 19.61
C TYR A 41 -4.10 2.06 18.39
N CYS A 42 -5.25 2.18 17.70
CA CYS A 42 -5.34 2.86 16.42
C CYS A 42 -4.88 4.33 16.53
N MET A 43 -4.02 4.73 15.60
CA MET A 43 -3.64 6.12 15.39
C MET A 43 -3.88 6.47 13.93
N GLU A 44 -4.70 7.48 13.70
CA GLU A 44 -5.00 8.02 12.37
C GLU A 44 -4.07 9.21 12.05
N PHE A 45 -3.64 9.28 10.80
CA PHE A 45 -2.85 10.39 10.26
C PHE A 45 -3.45 10.89 8.94
N ASP A 46 -3.36 12.20 8.72
CA ASP A 46 -3.80 12.86 7.49
C ASP A 46 -2.71 12.97 6.42
N ASN A 47 -1.45 12.69 6.78
CA ASN A 47 -0.32 12.78 5.85
C ASN A 47 0.67 11.62 6.02
N LEU A 48 1.34 11.32 4.91
CA LEU A 48 2.27 10.21 4.78
C LEU A 48 3.55 10.38 5.61
N GLU A 49 4.02 11.61 5.77
CA GLU A 49 5.28 11.92 6.44
C GLU A 49 5.20 11.55 7.93
N ASP A 50 4.17 12.05 8.61
CA ASP A 50 3.92 11.78 10.03
C ASP A 50 3.66 10.30 10.28
N PHE A 51 2.80 9.68 9.45
CA PHE A 51 2.57 8.24 9.50
C PHE A 51 3.88 7.46 9.38
N SER A 52 4.73 7.81 8.41
CA SER A 52 5.97 7.08 8.15
C SER A 52 7.00 7.24 9.26
N ALA A 53 7.08 8.43 9.85
CA ALA A 53 7.93 8.68 11.01
C ALA A 53 7.48 7.83 12.20
N LYS A 54 6.17 7.86 12.50
CA LYS A 54 5.61 7.11 13.63
C LYS A 54 5.70 5.60 13.42
N PHE A 55 5.35 5.10 12.23
CA PHE A 55 5.44 3.69 11.88
C PHE A 55 6.85 3.14 12.11
N LYS A 56 7.90 3.86 11.67
CA LYS A 56 9.28 3.45 11.92
C LYS A 56 9.61 3.40 13.40
N SER A 57 9.24 4.44 14.16
CA SER A 57 9.51 4.47 15.60
C SER A 57 8.78 3.35 16.36
N GLU A 58 7.53 3.05 15.99
CA GLU A 58 6.76 1.99 16.64
C GLU A 58 7.28 0.61 16.29
N LYS A 59 7.68 0.37 15.03
CA LYS A 59 8.34 -0.87 14.65
C LYS A 59 9.56 -1.15 15.53
N GLU A 60 10.40 -0.14 15.74
CA GLU A 60 11.59 -0.28 16.58
C GLU A 60 11.23 -0.48 18.05
N ARG A 61 10.17 0.16 18.57
CA ARG A 61 9.69 -0.09 19.93
C ARG A 61 9.19 -1.52 20.10
N LEU A 62 8.29 -1.98 19.23
CA LEU A 62 7.72 -3.32 19.28
C LEU A 62 8.78 -4.42 19.12
N LYS A 63 9.84 -4.15 18.34
CA LYS A 63 10.99 -5.03 18.26
C LYS A 63 11.78 -5.08 19.58
N ARG A 64 11.99 -3.95 20.25
CA ARG A 64 12.70 -3.93 21.55
C ARG A 64 11.89 -4.55 22.68
N GLU A 65 10.58 -4.30 22.72
CA GLU A 65 9.72 -4.68 23.85
C GLU A 65 9.17 -6.11 23.72
N TYR A 66 8.89 -6.55 22.49
CA TYR A 66 8.20 -7.81 22.25
C TYR A 66 8.95 -8.73 21.30
N ASP A 67 10.17 -8.38 20.87
CA ASP A 67 10.90 -9.09 19.80
C ASP A 67 10.08 -9.26 18.51
N PHE A 68 9.09 -8.37 18.33
CA PHE A 68 8.11 -8.49 17.26
C PHE A 68 7.37 -9.85 17.25
N ASP A 69 7.18 -10.45 18.43
CA ASP A 69 6.47 -11.71 18.66
C ASP A 69 5.02 -11.62 18.19
N TYR A 70 4.67 -12.49 17.25
CA TYR A 70 3.34 -12.54 16.68
C TYR A 70 2.27 -13.00 17.66
N ASN A 71 2.61 -13.56 18.82
CA ASN A 71 1.62 -13.87 19.85
C ASN A 71 1.16 -12.63 20.62
N ASN A 72 1.93 -11.54 20.59
CA ASN A 72 1.55 -10.28 21.21
C ASN A 72 0.46 -9.57 20.37
N GLN A 73 -0.65 -9.19 21.02
CA GLN A 73 -1.78 -8.57 20.33
C GLN A 73 -1.39 -7.25 19.67
N GLU A 74 -0.64 -6.39 20.36
CA GLU A 74 -0.21 -5.11 19.81
C GLU A 74 0.66 -5.28 18.55
N VAL A 75 1.53 -6.29 18.54
CA VAL A 75 2.34 -6.63 17.35
C VAL A 75 1.47 -7.11 16.19
N LYS A 76 0.44 -7.93 16.45
CA LYS A 76 -0.52 -8.36 15.42
C LYS A 76 -1.24 -7.16 14.82
N GLU A 77 -1.76 -6.29 15.68
CA GLU A 77 -2.52 -5.10 15.30
C GLU A 77 -1.63 -4.12 14.52
N PHE A 78 -0.37 -3.93 14.93
CA PHE A 78 0.60 -3.09 14.22
C PHE A 78 0.85 -3.59 12.79
N ARG A 79 0.96 -4.92 12.62
CA ARG A 79 1.12 -5.56 11.31
C ARG A 79 -0.11 -5.38 10.41
N MET A 80 -1.26 -5.03 10.98
CA MET A 80 -2.49 -4.67 10.28
C MET A 80 -2.66 -3.15 10.14
N SER A 81 -1.57 -2.37 10.18
CA SER A 81 -1.61 -0.95 9.79
C SER A 81 -2.03 -0.82 8.33
N GLU A 82 -2.86 0.17 8.02
CA GLU A 82 -3.55 0.29 6.74
C GLU A 82 -3.46 1.70 6.16
N ILE A 83 -3.49 1.80 4.82
CA ILE A 83 -3.66 3.07 4.11
C ILE A 83 -4.98 2.99 3.36
N LEU A 84 -5.95 3.81 3.76
CA LEU A 84 -7.24 3.90 3.09
C LEU A 84 -7.20 4.98 2.02
N ILE A 85 -7.56 4.60 0.81
CA ILE A 85 -7.74 5.53 -0.30
C ILE A 85 -9.22 5.91 -0.30
N LEU A 86 -9.54 7.13 0.11
CA LEU A 86 -10.92 7.57 0.36
C LEU A 86 -11.71 7.86 -0.93
N LYS A 87 -11.02 7.98 -2.06
CA LYS A 87 -11.64 8.08 -3.38
C LYS A 87 -11.46 6.74 -4.08
N ASN A 88 -12.49 6.28 -4.80
CA ASN A 88 -12.49 5.01 -5.57
C ASN A 88 -11.50 5.00 -6.76
N ILE A 89 -10.49 5.88 -6.74
CA ILE A 89 -9.65 6.25 -7.86
C ILE A 89 -8.23 6.40 -7.30
N LEU A 90 -7.43 5.36 -7.47
CA LEU A 90 -5.97 5.45 -7.32
C LEU A 90 -5.40 5.70 -8.72
N PHE A 91 -4.95 6.92 -8.95
CA PHE A 91 -4.09 7.22 -10.09
C PHE A 91 -2.73 6.56 -9.86
N LEU A 92 -2.30 5.74 -10.80
CA LEU A 92 -0.93 5.23 -10.79
C LEU A 92 -0.16 6.10 -11.80
N ASP A 93 0.83 6.83 -11.33
CA ASP A 93 1.71 7.66 -12.15
C ASP A 93 3.17 7.31 -11.85
N SER A 94 4.11 8.15 -12.28
CA SER A 94 5.54 7.92 -12.06
C SER A 94 5.96 7.90 -10.58
N ASP A 95 5.13 8.41 -9.67
CA ASP A 95 5.41 8.39 -8.23
C ASP A 95 5.11 7.02 -7.61
N TRP A 96 4.45 6.13 -8.35
CA TRP A 96 4.09 4.79 -7.90
C TRP A 96 4.96 3.70 -8.55
N SER A 97 5.17 2.64 -7.77
CA SER A 97 5.74 1.39 -8.26
C SER A 97 4.90 0.21 -7.79
N ILE A 98 4.65 -0.75 -8.67
CA ILE A 98 3.97 -2.00 -8.35
C ILE A 98 5.04 -3.05 -8.05
N ILE A 99 4.94 -3.72 -6.90
CA ILE A 99 5.84 -4.83 -6.54
C ILE A 99 5.08 -6.14 -6.70
N VAL A 100 5.70 -7.11 -7.38
CA VAL A 100 5.14 -8.44 -7.62
C VAL A 100 6.11 -9.53 -7.16
N TYR A 101 5.59 -10.71 -6.82
CA TYR A 101 6.40 -11.80 -6.26
C TYR A 101 7.05 -12.70 -7.31
N SER A 102 6.58 -12.67 -8.58
CA SER A 102 7.05 -13.56 -9.64
C SER A 102 7.00 -12.93 -11.03
N GLU A 103 7.78 -13.50 -11.95
CA GLU A 103 7.73 -13.19 -13.39
C GLU A 103 6.34 -13.41 -14.00
N GLU A 104 5.62 -14.44 -13.54
CA GLU A 104 4.24 -14.68 -13.99
C GLU A 104 3.31 -13.51 -13.61
N SER A 105 3.43 -13.04 -12.37
CA SER A 105 2.65 -11.89 -11.89
C SER A 105 3.05 -10.60 -12.59
N PHE A 106 4.35 -10.42 -12.88
CA PHE A 106 4.85 -9.30 -13.66
C PHE A 106 4.16 -9.22 -15.02
N LYS A 107 4.12 -10.33 -15.77
CA LYS A 107 3.48 -10.39 -17.09
C LYS A 107 2.00 -10.02 -17.01
N LYS A 108 1.26 -10.59 -16.06
CA LYS A 108 -0.17 -10.29 -15.86
C LYS A 108 -0.42 -8.81 -15.57
N VAL A 109 0.38 -8.21 -14.68
CA VAL A 109 0.27 -6.78 -14.35
C VAL A 109 0.62 -5.92 -15.56
N LYS A 110 1.67 -6.27 -16.31
CA LYS A 110 2.10 -5.53 -17.50
C LYS A 110 1.01 -5.53 -18.58
N GLU A 111 0.48 -6.69 -18.93
CA GLU A 111 -0.62 -6.83 -19.90
C GLU A 111 -1.85 -6.02 -19.47
N LEU A 112 -2.14 -6.01 -18.16
CA LEU A 112 -3.24 -5.23 -17.60
C LEU A 112 -3.01 -3.73 -17.77
N LEU A 113 -1.82 -3.21 -17.44
CA LEU A 113 -1.49 -1.79 -17.62
C LEU A 113 -1.54 -1.38 -19.10
N GLU A 114 -1.03 -2.22 -20.01
CA GLU A 114 -1.07 -1.99 -21.47
C GLU A 114 -2.51 -1.90 -21.99
N LYS A 115 -3.44 -2.72 -21.45
CA LYS A 115 -4.87 -2.69 -21.80
C LYS A 115 -5.57 -1.37 -21.46
N TYR A 116 -5.13 -0.67 -20.41
CA TYR A 116 -5.74 0.59 -19.95
C TYR A 116 -5.05 1.85 -20.51
N GLN A 117 -4.41 1.75 -21.68
CA GLN A 117 -3.90 2.85 -22.53
C GLN A 117 -2.95 3.84 -21.86
N ASN A 118 -1.63 3.64 -21.97
CA ASN A 118 -0.50 4.60 -21.83
C ASN A 118 -0.41 5.58 -20.64
N ASP A 119 -1.48 5.88 -19.91
CA ASP A 119 -1.51 6.75 -18.74
C ASP A 119 -0.62 6.18 -17.61
N TYR A 120 -0.44 4.86 -17.62
CA TYR A 120 0.36 4.10 -16.66
C TYR A 120 1.74 3.70 -17.18
N ALA A 121 2.16 4.15 -18.37
CA ALA A 121 3.41 3.71 -19.00
C ALA A 121 4.67 4.01 -18.17
N ASN A 122 4.58 4.99 -17.25
CA ASN A 122 5.69 5.39 -16.38
C ASN A 122 5.71 4.68 -15.02
N VAL A 123 4.70 3.85 -14.72
CA VAL A 123 4.64 3.08 -13.47
C VAL A 123 5.67 1.96 -13.53
N LYS A 124 6.59 1.92 -12.56
CA LYS A 124 7.60 0.86 -12.50
C LYS A 124 7.01 -0.40 -11.89
N ILE A 125 7.19 -1.56 -12.54
CA ILE A 125 6.88 -2.86 -11.95
C ILE A 125 8.20 -3.51 -11.49
N LEU A 126 8.28 -3.93 -10.23
CA LEU A 126 9.46 -4.51 -9.62
C LEU A 126 9.15 -5.95 -9.15
N ILE A 127 10.00 -6.90 -9.52
CA ILE A 127 9.89 -8.27 -9.01
C ILE A 127 10.70 -8.39 -7.73
N LYS A 128 10.05 -8.76 -6.63
CA LYS A 128 10.69 -9.00 -5.33
C LYS A 128 10.06 -10.25 -4.70
N PRO A 129 10.66 -11.43 -4.90
CA PRO A 129 10.14 -12.68 -4.37
C PRO A 129 10.04 -12.67 -2.83
N ASP A 130 11.03 -12.06 -2.18
CA ASP A 130 11.15 -11.99 -0.72
C ASP A 130 10.59 -10.67 -0.15
N PHE A 131 9.59 -10.09 -0.80
CA PHE A 131 8.97 -8.84 -0.35
C PHE A 131 8.03 -9.02 0.87
N PHE A 132 8.05 -10.20 1.50
CA PHE A 132 7.25 -10.56 2.66
C PHE A 132 8.13 -10.93 3.85
#